data_AF-G2KPC4-F1
#
_entry.id   AF-G2KPC4-F1
#
_cell.length_a   1.000
_cell.length_b   1.000
_cell.length_c   1.000
_cell.angle_alpha   90.00
_cell.angle_beta   90.00
_cell.angle_gamma   90.00
#
_symmetry.space_group_name_H-M   'P 1'
#
loop_
_entity.id
_entity.type
_entity.pdbx_description
1 polymer ?
#
loop_
_entity_poly.entity_id
_entity_poly.type
_entity_poly.pdbx_seq_one_letter_code
_entity_poly.pdbx_strand_id
1 'polypeptide(L)'
;MALMKYNLFENPFFQDKRRVALLVAAGVVLGGIVAVATMPDRVTNKSPVTHVLQPVPAGMMTLRGEGTLPDLHVAQQNDTVLKDMVTNFAAAGAVGLLSSVNDLDNRIMVLLFRWGGVDNINPDSYGGGMDGRIVALLQKAGQVPADVRPDMVIKADEVVRLTQRWNNGFNHFKIRLLAQAAGPEVFDGQIRYDVRSDRLDVTGGLSPAFMAQFARAVRDNPQSASIMAQFLDFIDSTRGFANLSEDDQDAIMALSAGPQGE
;
A
#
# COMPACT_ATOMS: atom_id res chain seq x y z
N MET A 1 33.63 1.58 17.30
CA MET A 1 32.73 2.18 16.30
C MET A 1 32.95 1.43 14.99
N ALA A 2 32.20 0.34 14.77
CA ALA A 2 32.37 -0.54 13.61
C ALA A 2 31.22 -0.29 12.63
N LEU A 3 31.52 0.29 11.48
CA LEU A 3 30.61 0.43 10.34
C LEU A 3 30.51 -0.93 9.65
N MET A 4 29.38 -1.62 9.87
CA MET A 4 29.05 -2.85 9.15
C MET A 4 28.60 -2.45 7.73
N LYS A 5 29.50 -2.61 6.75
CA LYS A 5 29.20 -2.45 5.32
C LYS A 5 28.33 -3.65 4.89
N TYR A 6 27.03 -3.44 4.71
CA TYR A 6 26.17 -4.42 4.05
C TYR A 6 26.30 -4.26 2.53
N ASN A 7 26.71 -5.33 1.86
CA ASN A 7 26.87 -5.40 0.42
C ASN A 7 25.47 -5.59 -0.22
N LEU A 8 25.06 -4.63 -1.05
CA LEU A 8 23.73 -4.58 -1.69
C LEU A 8 23.50 -5.66 -2.77
N PHE A 9 24.50 -6.47 -3.10
CA PHE A 9 24.50 -7.40 -4.24
C PHE A 9 24.12 -8.85 -3.92
N GLU A 10 23.81 -9.20 -2.67
CA GLU A 10 23.48 -10.58 -2.28
C GLU A 10 21.99 -10.82 -1.97
N ASN A 11 21.11 -9.86 -2.26
CA ASN A 11 19.66 -10.07 -2.10
C ASN A 11 19.06 -10.69 -3.38
N PRO A 12 18.38 -11.87 -3.30
CA PRO A 12 17.75 -12.51 -4.46
C PRO A 12 16.70 -11.65 -5.18
N PHE A 13 16.21 -10.56 -4.56
CA PHE A 13 15.36 -9.54 -5.19
C PHE A 13 16.04 -8.75 -6.34
N PHE A 14 17.38 -8.68 -6.40
CA PHE A 14 18.14 -7.91 -7.39
C PHE A 14 18.75 -8.76 -8.53
N GLN A 15 18.35 -10.02 -8.67
CA GLN A 15 18.89 -10.91 -9.71
C GLN A 15 18.34 -10.62 -11.12
N ASP A 16 17.24 -9.86 -11.24
CA ASP A 16 16.68 -9.49 -12.54
C ASP A 16 17.33 -8.20 -13.08
N LYS A 17 18.26 -8.38 -14.02
CA LYS A 17 18.98 -7.29 -14.69
C LYS A 17 18.05 -6.30 -15.41
N ARG A 18 16.86 -6.74 -15.85
CA ARG A 18 15.89 -5.87 -16.54
C ARG A 18 15.27 -4.85 -15.58
N ARG A 19 15.04 -5.24 -14.32
CA ARG A 19 14.51 -4.37 -13.25
C ARG A 19 15.50 -3.30 -12.81
N VAL A 20 16.77 -3.68 -12.64
CA VAL A 20 17.82 -2.72 -12.28
C VAL A 20 18.00 -1.70 -13.41
N ALA A 21 17.94 -2.15 -14.67
CA ALA A 21 17.97 -1.24 -15.82
C ALA A 21 16.76 -0.29 -15.85
N LEU A 22 15.56 -0.78 -15.51
CA LEU A 22 14.33 0.01 -15.46
C LEU A 22 14.35 1.11 -14.38
N LEU A 23 14.78 0.76 -13.17
CA LEU A 23 14.85 1.71 -12.04
C LEU A 23 15.97 2.74 -12.24
N VAL A 24 17.07 2.34 -12.87
CA VAL A 24 18.15 3.25 -13.28
C VAL A 24 17.73 4.15 -14.45
N ALA A 25 17.03 3.62 -15.45
CA ALA A 25 16.51 4.41 -16.58
C ALA A 25 15.43 5.41 -16.15
N ALA A 26 14.63 5.08 -15.14
CA ALA A 26 13.64 5.96 -14.55
C ALA A 26 14.22 6.99 -13.55
N GLY A 27 15.54 7.02 -13.33
CA GLY A 27 16.19 7.97 -12.41
C GLY A 27 15.88 7.74 -10.93
N VAL A 28 15.40 6.55 -10.56
CA VAL A 28 15.02 6.21 -9.18
C VAL A 28 16.25 5.77 -8.38
N VAL A 29 16.57 6.49 -7.31
CA VAL A 29 17.56 6.05 -6.31
C VAL A 29 16.94 4.91 -5.49
N LEU A 30 17.50 3.70 -5.64
CA LEU A 30 17.04 2.49 -4.94
C LEU A 30 17.31 2.58 -3.43
N GLY A 31 16.35 3.12 -2.68
CA GLY A 31 16.20 2.87 -1.25
C GLY A 31 15.76 1.42 -1.03
N GLY A 32 16.52 0.67 -0.22
CA GLY A 32 16.44 -0.79 -0.13
C GLY A 32 15.04 -1.38 0.10
N ILE A 33 14.70 -2.38 -0.71
CA ILE A 33 13.56 -3.29 -0.51
C ILE A 33 13.99 -4.36 0.50
N VAL A 34 13.23 -4.50 1.59
CA VAL A 34 13.41 -5.54 2.61
C VAL A 34 12.83 -6.85 2.09
N ALA A 35 13.63 -7.93 2.13
CA ALA A 35 13.17 -9.27 1.84
C ALA A 35 12.00 -9.65 2.75
N VAL A 36 10.89 -10.10 2.15
CA VAL A 36 9.75 -10.68 2.87
C VAL A 36 10.20 -12.02 3.46
N ALA A 37 10.66 -11.99 4.71
CA ALA A 37 10.60 -13.16 5.55
C ALA A 37 9.14 -13.30 5.99
N THR A 38 8.48 -14.37 5.57
CA THR A 38 7.23 -14.82 6.18
C THR A 38 7.45 -14.90 7.68
N MET A 39 6.86 -13.99 8.45
CA MET A 39 6.92 -14.08 9.91
C MET A 39 6.27 -15.40 10.33
N PRO A 40 6.95 -16.26 11.11
CA PRO A 40 6.26 -17.36 11.76
C PRO A 40 5.23 -16.77 12.71
N ASP A 41 4.00 -17.28 12.59
CA ASP A 41 2.85 -16.96 13.41
C ASP A 41 3.23 -16.97 14.90
N ARG A 42 3.42 -15.78 15.49
CA ARG A 42 3.58 -15.67 16.93
C ARG A 42 2.18 -15.73 17.50
N VAL A 43 1.78 -16.93 17.89
CA VAL A 43 0.66 -17.21 18.80
C VAL A 43 0.87 -16.40 20.07
N THR A 44 0.36 -15.16 20.07
CA THR A 44 0.15 -14.42 21.30
C THR A 44 -1.15 -14.93 21.87
N ASN A 45 -1.05 -15.60 23.02
CA ASN A 45 -2.17 -16.10 23.81
C ASN A 45 -2.98 -14.92 24.36
N LYS A 46 -3.71 -14.24 23.49
CA LYS A 46 -4.88 -13.41 23.80
C LYS A 46 -6.05 -14.11 23.13
N SER A 47 -7.11 -14.38 23.89
CA SER A 47 -8.33 -15.02 23.39
C SER A 47 -8.70 -14.47 22.02
N PRO A 48 -8.86 -15.31 20.97
CA PRO A 48 -9.25 -14.82 19.67
C PRO A 48 -10.59 -14.13 19.83
N VAL A 49 -10.61 -12.80 19.69
CA VAL A 49 -11.86 -12.11 19.36
C VAL A 49 -12.31 -12.78 18.08
N THR A 50 -13.39 -13.54 18.16
CA THR A 50 -13.98 -14.16 16.98
C THR A 50 -14.58 -13.02 16.19
N HIS A 51 -13.78 -12.45 15.29
CA HIS A 51 -14.25 -11.51 14.28
C HIS A 51 -15.20 -12.29 13.38
N VAL A 52 -16.50 -12.14 13.64
CA VAL A 52 -17.54 -12.66 12.74
C VAL A 52 -17.45 -11.81 11.48
N LEU A 53 -16.77 -12.34 10.45
CA LEU A 53 -16.67 -11.69 9.15
C LEU A 53 -18.08 -11.46 8.63
N GLN A 54 -18.46 -10.19 8.48
CA GLN A 54 -19.72 -9.83 7.86
C GLN A 54 -19.59 -9.91 6.34
N PRO A 55 -20.66 -10.32 5.63
CA PRO A 55 -20.65 -10.35 4.18
C PRO A 55 -20.47 -8.93 3.63
N VAL A 56 -19.50 -8.77 2.73
CA VAL A 56 -19.22 -7.48 2.10
C VAL A 56 -20.22 -7.26 0.96
N PRO A 57 -20.98 -6.14 0.95
CA PRO A 57 -21.86 -5.82 -0.16
C PRO A 57 -21.08 -5.75 -1.47
N ALA A 58 -21.69 -6.23 -2.56
CA ALA A 58 -21.07 -6.18 -3.89
C ALA A 58 -20.71 -4.72 -4.26
N GLY A 59 -19.47 -4.53 -4.74
CA GLY A 59 -18.95 -3.20 -5.11
C GLY A 59 -18.51 -2.33 -3.93
N MET A 60 -18.61 -2.81 -2.69
CA MET A 60 -18.12 -2.06 -1.53
C MET A 60 -16.66 -2.42 -1.24
N MET A 61 -15.79 -1.41 -1.17
CA MET A 61 -14.41 -1.62 -0.77
C MET A 61 -14.33 -2.01 0.70
N THR A 62 -13.41 -2.91 1.03
CA THR A 62 -13.20 -3.41 2.38
C THR A 62 -11.71 -3.62 2.67
N LEU A 63 -11.35 -3.58 3.94
CA LEU A 63 -10.08 -4.05 4.49
C LEU A 63 -10.42 -4.89 5.71
N ARG A 64 -9.65 -5.95 5.93
CA ARG A 64 -9.77 -6.74 7.15
C ARG A 64 -9.33 -5.91 8.35
N GLY A 65 -10.17 -5.86 9.38
CA GLY A 65 -9.85 -5.28 10.67
C GLY A 65 -8.97 -6.21 11.51
N GLU A 66 -8.09 -5.62 12.33
CA GLU A 66 -7.26 -6.34 13.30
C GLU A 66 -7.44 -5.77 14.71
N GLY A 67 -7.21 -6.61 15.73
CA GLY A 67 -7.35 -6.21 17.13
C GLY A 67 -8.78 -5.75 17.43
N THR A 68 -8.92 -4.44 17.68
CA THR A 68 -10.19 -3.76 17.96
C THR A 68 -10.74 -2.97 16.77
N LEU A 69 -10.01 -2.94 15.64
CA LEU A 69 -10.51 -2.34 14.39
C LEU A 69 -11.57 -3.26 13.78
N PRO A 70 -12.76 -2.73 13.46
CA PRO A 70 -13.72 -3.47 12.64
C PRO A 70 -13.24 -3.49 11.17
N ASP A 71 -13.73 -4.46 10.39
CA ASP A 71 -13.57 -4.42 8.94
C ASP A 71 -14.05 -3.09 8.36
N LEU A 72 -13.36 -2.58 7.34
CA LEU A 72 -13.64 -1.26 6.77
C LEU A 72 -15.09 -1.12 6.29
N HIS A 73 -15.69 -2.17 5.72
CA HIS A 73 -17.09 -2.11 5.28
C HIS A 73 -18.09 -1.98 6.44
N VAL A 74 -17.78 -2.55 7.61
CA VAL A 74 -18.59 -2.40 8.83
C VAL A 74 -18.44 -0.98 9.39
N ALA A 75 -17.23 -0.43 9.37
CA ALA A 75 -16.99 0.95 9.80
C ALA A 75 -17.76 1.96 8.93
N GLN A 76 -17.72 1.79 7.61
CA GLN A 76 -18.45 2.65 6.65
C GLN A 76 -19.97 2.66 6.87
N GLN A 77 -20.57 1.59 7.39
CA GLN A 77 -22.01 1.56 7.69
C GLN A 77 -22.37 2.47 8.88
N ASN A 78 -21.43 2.72 9.78
CA ASN A 78 -21.62 3.52 10.99
C ASN A 78 -21.05 4.94 10.87
N ASP A 79 -20.32 5.23 9.79
CA ASP A 79 -19.67 6.52 9.56
C ASP A 79 -19.83 6.95 8.10
N THR A 80 -20.77 7.89 7.86
CA THR A 80 -21.07 8.40 6.53
C THR A 80 -19.89 9.16 5.91
N VAL A 81 -19.06 9.82 6.73
CA VAL A 81 -17.88 10.53 6.23
C VAL A 81 -16.85 9.54 5.72
N LEU A 82 -16.61 8.45 6.46
CA LEU A 82 -15.72 7.38 6.00
C LEU A 82 -16.23 6.73 4.71
N LYS A 83 -17.54 6.49 4.62
CA LYS A 83 -18.16 5.96 3.40
C LYS A 83 -17.95 6.88 2.20
N ASP A 84 -18.13 8.18 2.38
CA ASP A 84 -17.91 9.17 1.32
C ASP A 84 -16.44 9.23 0.90
N MET A 85 -15.51 9.17 1.86
CA MET A 85 -14.07 9.12 1.57
C MET A 85 -13.69 7.89 0.75
N VAL A 86 -14.19 6.71 1.12
CA VAL A 86 -13.93 5.46 0.39
C VAL A 86 -14.56 5.50 -1.01
N THR A 87 -15.78 6.02 -1.13
CA THR A 87 -16.47 6.17 -2.41
C THR A 87 -15.72 7.14 -3.33
N ASN A 88 -15.28 8.28 -2.81
CA ASN A 88 -14.50 9.27 -3.55
C ASN A 88 -13.11 8.74 -3.94
N PHE A 89 -12.50 7.92 -3.08
CA PHE A 89 -11.25 7.23 -3.41
C PHE A 89 -11.45 6.27 -4.59
N ALA A 90 -12.50 5.45 -4.57
CA ALA A 90 -12.83 4.54 -5.67
C ALA A 90 -13.15 5.30 -6.98
N ALA A 91 -13.89 6.41 -6.87
CA ALA A 91 -14.31 7.22 -8.01
C ALA A 91 -13.17 7.98 -8.72
N ALA A 92 -11.98 8.07 -8.11
CA ALA A 92 -10.82 8.71 -8.73
C ALA A 92 -10.29 7.93 -9.97
N GLY A 93 -10.66 6.65 -10.10
CA GLY A 93 -10.25 5.79 -11.21
C GLY A 93 -8.77 5.42 -11.19
N ALA A 94 -8.39 4.42 -11.98
CA ALA A 94 -7.03 3.88 -11.95
C ALA A 94 -5.97 4.89 -12.37
N VAL A 95 -6.20 5.62 -13.47
CA VAL A 95 -5.24 6.64 -13.94
C VAL A 95 -5.09 7.76 -12.92
N GLY A 96 -6.19 8.25 -12.33
CA GLY A 96 -6.15 9.31 -11.33
C GLY A 96 -5.38 8.89 -10.07
N LEU A 97 -5.65 7.71 -9.54
CA LEU A 97 -4.95 7.18 -8.37
C LEU A 97 -3.47 6.92 -8.64
N LEU A 98 -3.15 6.24 -9.74
CA LEU A 98 -1.78 5.80 -10.04
C LEU A 98 -0.88 6.94 -10.53
N SER A 99 -1.43 8.06 -11.00
CA SER A 99 -0.65 9.26 -11.37
C SER A 99 -0.51 10.29 -10.25
N SER A 100 -1.25 10.17 -9.15
CA SER A 100 -1.27 11.13 -8.04
C SER A 100 -0.21 10.88 -6.96
N VAL A 101 1.08 10.85 -7.33
CA VAL A 101 2.15 10.38 -6.42
C VAL A 101 2.24 11.15 -5.10
N ASN A 102 2.06 12.48 -5.13
CA ASN A 102 2.20 13.31 -3.94
C ASN A 102 0.97 13.30 -3.02
N ASP A 103 -0.20 12.93 -3.55
CA ASP A 103 -1.47 13.03 -2.83
C ASP A 103 -2.00 11.65 -2.38
N LEU A 104 -1.63 10.58 -3.08
CA LEU A 104 -2.17 9.25 -2.82
C LEU A 104 -1.90 8.77 -1.39
N ASP A 105 -0.67 8.91 -0.92
CA ASP A 105 -0.30 8.44 0.43
C ASP A 105 -1.02 9.24 1.52
N ASN A 106 -1.13 10.56 1.33
CA ASN A 106 -1.87 11.42 2.24
C ASN A 106 -3.36 11.06 2.27
N ARG A 107 -3.99 10.86 1.11
CA ARG A 107 -5.39 10.42 1.02
C ARG A 107 -5.63 9.11 1.75
N ILE A 108 -4.76 8.13 1.54
CA ILE A 108 -4.86 6.82 2.19
C ILE A 108 -4.65 6.97 3.70
N MET A 109 -3.66 7.75 4.13
CA MET A 109 -3.41 7.97 5.56
C MET A 109 -4.60 8.62 6.26
N VAL A 110 -5.22 9.64 5.65
CA VAL A 110 -6.42 10.29 6.21
C VAL A 110 -7.59 9.30 6.26
N LEU A 111 -7.78 8.47 5.23
CA LEU A 111 -8.78 7.39 5.24
C LEU A 111 -8.53 6.39 6.37
N LEU A 112 -7.29 5.94 6.56
CA LEU A 112 -6.93 4.99 7.61
C LEU A 112 -7.12 5.58 9.02
N PHE A 113 -6.80 6.87 9.21
CA PHE A 113 -7.05 7.54 10.49
C PHE A 113 -8.54 7.68 10.79
N ARG A 114 -9.36 8.00 9.78
CA ARG A 114 -10.81 8.03 9.93
C ARG A 114 -11.36 6.64 10.22
N TRP A 115 -10.92 5.61 9.49
CA TRP A 115 -11.29 4.22 9.72
C TRP A 115 -10.96 3.76 11.14
N GLY A 116 -9.79 4.13 11.67
CA GLY A 116 -9.41 3.82 13.04
C GLY A 116 -10.10 4.65 14.12
N GLY A 117 -10.82 5.71 13.74
CA GLY A 117 -11.40 6.69 14.66
C GLY A 117 -10.32 7.46 15.44
N VAL A 118 -9.17 7.70 14.81
CA VAL A 118 -7.99 8.36 15.42
C VAL A 118 -7.65 9.69 14.75
N ASP A 119 -8.46 10.14 13.80
CA ASP A 119 -8.32 11.41 13.07
C ASP A 119 -8.23 12.65 13.98
N ASN A 120 -8.88 12.60 15.14
CA ASN A 120 -8.91 13.69 16.12
C ASN A 120 -7.78 13.63 17.18
N ILE A 121 -6.87 12.65 17.10
CA ILE A 121 -5.75 12.56 18.04
C ILE A 121 -4.69 13.59 17.67
N ASN A 122 -4.15 14.29 18.67
CA ASN A 122 -3.08 15.27 18.48
C ASN A 122 -1.84 14.57 17.86
N PRO A 123 -1.35 14.99 16.68
CA PRO A 123 -0.16 14.42 16.06
C PRO A 123 1.09 14.48 16.95
N ASP A 124 1.21 15.49 17.82
CA ASP A 124 2.35 15.69 18.72
C ASP A 124 2.22 14.93 20.05
N SER A 125 1.18 14.12 20.21
CA SER A 125 1.06 13.22 21.36
C SER A 125 2.15 12.15 21.36
N TYR A 126 2.24 11.38 22.43
CA TYR A 126 3.27 10.35 22.63
C TYR A 126 4.72 10.85 22.71
N GLY A 127 4.91 12.15 23.01
CA GLY A 127 6.22 12.79 23.10
C GLY A 127 6.80 13.29 21.76
N GLY A 128 5.99 13.32 20.69
CA GLY A 128 6.34 13.97 19.43
C GLY A 128 7.42 13.26 18.58
N GLY A 129 7.83 12.04 18.96
CA GLY A 129 8.80 11.26 18.17
C GLY A 129 8.20 10.59 16.93
N MET A 130 6.88 10.49 16.86
CA MET A 130 6.09 9.92 15.77
C MET A 130 4.69 10.54 15.82
N ASP A 131 4.00 10.62 14.67
CA ASP A 131 2.60 11.05 14.65
C ASP A 131 1.73 10.18 15.57
N GLY A 132 1.14 10.80 16.59
CA GLY A 132 0.34 10.10 17.58
C GLY A 132 -0.89 9.40 17.03
N ARG A 133 -1.39 9.82 15.87
CA ARG A 133 -2.49 9.14 15.17
C ARG A 133 -2.04 7.78 14.63
N ILE A 134 -0.80 7.67 14.16
CA ILE A 134 -0.21 6.40 13.73
C ILE A 134 -0.09 5.45 14.93
N VAL A 135 0.45 5.93 16.05
CA VAL A 135 0.58 5.13 17.27
C VAL A 135 -0.79 4.61 17.72
N ALA A 136 -1.80 5.47 17.75
CA ALA A 136 -3.15 5.10 18.14
C ALA A 136 -3.79 4.10 17.16
N LEU A 137 -3.58 4.25 15.85
CA LEU A 137 -4.05 3.28 14.87
C LEU A 137 -3.38 1.90 15.06
N LEU A 138 -2.06 1.88 15.28
CA LEU A 138 -1.33 0.65 15.60
C LEU A 138 -1.81 0.01 16.91
N GLN A 139 -2.19 0.81 17.90
CA GLN A 139 -2.82 0.31 19.13
C GLN A 139 -4.18 -0.33 18.86
N LYS A 140 -5.03 0.31 18.04
CA LYS A 140 -6.32 -0.26 17.63
C LYS A 140 -6.15 -1.58 16.87
N ALA A 141 -5.13 -1.69 16.03
CA ALA A 141 -4.73 -2.92 15.33
C ALA A 141 -4.10 -3.99 16.25
N GLY A 142 -3.89 -3.70 17.53
CA GLY A 142 -3.26 -4.63 18.49
C GLY A 142 -1.73 -4.73 18.39
N GLN A 143 -1.10 -3.85 17.61
CA GLN A 143 0.36 -3.80 17.39
C GLN A 143 1.09 -2.99 18.46
N VAL A 144 0.35 -2.20 19.25
CA VAL A 144 0.84 -1.45 20.43
C VAL A 144 -0.01 -1.84 21.65
N PRO A 145 0.59 -2.02 22.85
CA PRO A 145 -0.17 -2.32 24.06
C PRO A 145 -1.25 -1.28 24.39
N ALA A 146 -2.40 -1.73 24.91
CA ALA A 146 -3.56 -0.88 25.18
C ALA A 146 -3.36 0.10 26.35
N ASP A 147 -2.34 -0.12 27.18
CA ASP A 147 -1.95 0.72 28.31
C ASP A 147 -1.01 1.87 27.93
N VAL A 148 -0.48 1.88 26.70
CA VAL A 148 0.24 3.04 26.16
C VAL A 148 -0.75 4.20 25.97
N ARG A 149 -0.50 5.31 26.66
CA ARG A 149 -1.39 6.49 26.65
C ARG A 149 -0.80 7.66 25.86
N PRO A 150 -1.64 8.57 25.31
CA PRO A 150 -1.17 9.74 24.55
C PRO A 150 -0.23 10.69 25.30
N ASP A 151 -0.23 10.69 26.63
CA ASP A 151 0.65 11.51 27.48
C ASP A 151 1.99 10.84 27.82
N MET A 152 2.19 9.57 27.44
CA MET A 152 3.44 8.85 27.65
C MET A 152 4.45 9.17 26.54
N VAL A 153 5.74 9.30 26.88
CA VAL A 153 6.80 9.45 25.86
C VAL A 153 7.22 8.08 25.34
N ILE A 154 7.08 7.84 24.03
CA ILE A 154 7.61 6.64 23.39
C ILE A 154 9.13 6.76 23.28
N LYS A 155 9.84 5.73 23.74
CA LYS A 155 11.30 5.69 23.67
C LYS A 155 11.78 5.65 22.22
N ALA A 156 12.93 6.27 21.94
CA ALA A 156 13.45 6.40 20.58
C ALA A 156 13.66 5.05 19.87
N ASP A 157 14.07 4.00 20.59
CA ASP A 157 14.23 2.65 20.02
C ASP A 157 12.87 2.03 19.63
N GLU A 158 11.81 2.32 20.38
CA GLU A 158 10.45 1.89 20.06
C GLU A 158 9.89 2.68 18.88
N VAL A 159 10.18 3.98 18.75
CA VAL A 159 9.79 4.79 17.57
C VAL A 159 10.30 4.13 16.28
N VAL A 160 11.57 3.71 16.24
CA VAL A 160 12.14 3.03 15.05
C VAL A 160 11.37 1.75 14.71
N ARG A 161 11.03 0.94 15.73
CA ARG A 161 10.25 -0.30 15.54
C ARG A 161 8.84 -0.01 15.05
N LEU A 162 8.17 0.98 15.61
CA LEU A 162 6.80 1.37 15.23
C LEU A 162 6.75 1.96 13.83
N THR A 163 7.73 2.76 13.42
CA THR A 163 7.85 3.27 12.05
C THR A 163 7.99 2.14 11.03
N GLN A 164 8.80 1.13 11.32
CA GLN A 164 8.91 -0.05 10.44
C GLN A 164 7.58 -0.81 10.33
N ARG A 165 6.89 -1.03 11.46
CA ARG A 165 5.56 -1.67 11.46
C ARG A 165 4.54 -0.85 10.69
N TRP A 166 4.52 0.46 10.89
CA TRP A 166 3.65 1.38 10.18
C TRP A 166 3.90 1.32 8.68
N ASN A 167 5.15 1.47 8.22
CA ASN A 167 5.45 1.47 6.79
C ASN A 167 5.03 0.16 6.11
N ASN A 168 5.29 -0.99 6.76
CA ASN A 168 4.86 -2.28 6.24
C ASN A 168 3.33 -2.40 6.19
N GLY A 169 2.64 -2.06 7.28
CA GLY A 169 1.17 -2.11 7.37
C GLY A 169 0.50 -1.11 6.42
N PHE A 170 1.03 0.10 6.31
CA PHE A 170 0.54 1.15 5.42
C PHE A 170 0.64 0.71 3.95
N ASN A 171 1.79 0.20 3.52
CA ASN A 171 1.94 -0.33 2.16
C ASN A 171 0.96 -1.46 1.88
N HIS A 172 0.76 -2.35 2.85
CA HIS A 172 -0.24 -3.41 2.79
C HIS A 172 -1.67 -2.86 2.61
N PHE A 173 -2.08 -1.87 3.38
CA PHE A 173 -3.40 -1.25 3.22
C PHE A 173 -3.52 -0.49 1.89
N LYS A 174 -2.49 0.26 1.51
CA LYS A 174 -2.41 1.01 0.25
C LYS A 174 -2.64 0.09 -0.94
N ILE A 175 -1.90 -1.02 -1.03
CA ILE A 175 -2.02 -1.95 -2.15
C ILE A 175 -3.40 -2.60 -2.20
N ARG A 176 -4.00 -2.98 -1.06
CA ARG A 176 -5.35 -3.57 -1.04
C ARG A 176 -6.43 -2.56 -1.44
N LEU A 177 -6.31 -1.30 -1.01
CA LEU A 177 -7.22 -0.23 -1.41
C LEU A 177 -7.10 0.06 -2.91
N LEU A 178 -5.87 0.22 -3.41
CA LEU A 178 -5.61 0.41 -4.83
C LEU A 178 -6.09 -0.77 -5.68
N ALA A 179 -5.86 -2.00 -5.23
CA ALA A 179 -6.28 -3.20 -5.95
C ALA A 179 -7.80 -3.28 -6.11
N GLN A 180 -8.55 -2.80 -5.11
CA GLN A 180 -10.01 -2.75 -5.20
C GLN A 180 -10.51 -1.55 -6.03
N ALA A 181 -9.85 -0.40 -5.95
CA ALA A 181 -10.27 0.83 -6.62
C ALA A 181 -9.80 0.91 -8.08
N ALA A 182 -8.49 0.74 -8.30
CA ALA A 182 -7.84 0.85 -9.60
C ALA A 182 -7.68 -0.50 -10.31
N GLY A 183 -7.53 -1.58 -9.54
CA GLY A 183 -7.21 -2.90 -10.08
C GLY A 183 -8.17 -3.39 -11.18
N PRO A 184 -9.51 -3.24 -11.06
CA PRO A 184 -10.42 -3.69 -12.11
C PRO A 184 -10.15 -3.02 -13.47
N GLU A 185 -9.76 -1.75 -13.51
CA GLU A 185 -9.37 -1.10 -14.76
C GLU A 185 -7.99 -1.59 -15.23
N VAL A 186 -7.05 -1.81 -14.31
CA VAL A 186 -5.68 -2.25 -14.64
C VAL A 186 -5.65 -3.68 -15.19
N PHE A 187 -6.44 -4.59 -14.63
CA PHE A 187 -6.43 -6.02 -14.93
C PHE A 187 -7.70 -6.52 -15.63
N ASP A 188 -8.44 -5.62 -16.29
CA ASP A 188 -9.66 -5.95 -17.06
C ASP A 188 -10.72 -6.74 -16.24
N GLY A 189 -10.90 -6.33 -14.98
CA GLY A 189 -11.79 -6.96 -14.01
C GLY A 189 -11.27 -8.25 -13.38
N GLN A 190 -10.08 -8.72 -13.76
CA GLN A 190 -9.51 -10.01 -13.32
C GLN A 190 -8.63 -9.90 -12.07
N ILE A 191 -9.07 -9.07 -11.12
CA ILE A 191 -8.48 -8.91 -9.80
C ILE A 191 -9.57 -8.91 -8.73
N ARG A 192 -9.32 -9.59 -7.61
CA ARG A 192 -10.23 -9.64 -6.48
C ARG A 192 -9.47 -9.57 -5.16
N TYR A 193 -9.96 -8.78 -4.22
CA TYR A 193 -9.53 -8.86 -2.83
C TYR A 193 -10.46 -9.79 -2.04
N ASP A 194 -9.86 -10.74 -1.33
CA ASP A 194 -10.55 -11.67 -0.45
C ASP A 194 -10.32 -11.26 1.00
N VAL A 195 -11.30 -10.61 1.62
CA VAL A 195 -11.18 -10.10 3.00
C VAL A 195 -10.96 -11.20 4.03
N ARG A 196 -11.49 -12.41 3.79
CA ARG A 196 -11.42 -13.53 4.73
C ARG A 196 -10.00 -14.08 4.81
N SER A 197 -9.39 -14.32 3.65
CA SER A 197 -8.00 -14.79 3.58
C SER A 197 -6.98 -13.65 3.63
N ASP A 198 -7.45 -12.40 3.49
CA ASP A 198 -6.64 -11.20 3.37
C ASP A 198 -5.65 -11.27 2.19
N ARG A 199 -6.13 -11.72 1.03
CA ARG A 199 -5.30 -11.95 -0.18
C ARG A 199 -5.87 -11.28 -1.41
N LEU A 200 -4.96 -10.90 -2.31
CA LEU A 200 -5.30 -10.52 -3.67
C LEU A 200 -5.21 -11.74 -4.58
N ASP A 201 -6.18 -11.87 -5.46
CA ASP A 201 -6.27 -12.90 -6.49
C ASP A 201 -6.29 -12.18 -7.84
N VAL A 202 -5.19 -12.29 -8.60
CA VAL A 202 -5.03 -11.66 -9.91
C VAL A 202 -4.83 -12.75 -10.93
N THR A 203 -5.77 -12.88 -11.86
CA THR A 203 -5.74 -13.95 -12.87
C THR A 203 -5.47 -13.40 -14.28
N GLY A 204 -5.74 -12.11 -14.52
CA GLY A 204 -5.59 -11.48 -15.83
C GLY A 204 -4.31 -10.69 -16.10
N GLY A 205 -4.03 -10.47 -17.39
CA GLY A 205 -2.98 -9.56 -17.87
C GLY A 205 -3.37 -8.09 -17.71
N LEU A 206 -2.54 -7.19 -18.23
CA LEU A 206 -2.84 -5.76 -18.19
C LEU A 206 -3.91 -5.40 -19.22
N SER A 207 -4.84 -4.53 -18.86
CA SER A 207 -5.85 -4.01 -19.78
C SER A 207 -5.19 -3.12 -20.85
N PRO A 208 -5.29 -3.47 -22.15
CA PRO A 208 -4.73 -2.62 -23.21
C PRO A 208 -5.34 -1.21 -23.23
N ALA A 209 -6.62 -1.11 -22.87
CA ALA A 209 -7.33 0.17 -22.79
C ALA A 209 -6.77 1.05 -21.67
N PHE A 210 -6.55 0.48 -20.48
CA PHE A 210 -5.89 1.19 -19.38
C PHE A 210 -4.47 1.60 -19.77
N MET A 211 -3.67 0.67 -20.31
CA MET A 211 -2.27 0.95 -20.69
C MET A 211 -2.17 2.10 -21.69
N ALA A 212 -3.07 2.17 -22.67
CA ALA A 212 -3.12 3.28 -23.62
C ALA A 212 -3.47 4.63 -22.96
N GLN A 213 -4.38 4.63 -21.97
CA GLN A 213 -4.73 5.86 -21.23
C GLN A 213 -3.60 6.28 -20.28
N PHE A 214 -3.03 5.33 -19.55
CA PHE A 214 -1.93 5.56 -18.63
C PHE A 214 -0.69 6.09 -19.35
N ALA A 215 -0.39 5.56 -20.55
CA ALA A 215 0.68 6.07 -21.41
C ALA A 215 0.56 7.58 -21.69
N ARG A 216 -0.67 8.04 -21.97
CA ARG A 216 -0.94 9.47 -22.21
C ARG A 216 -0.75 10.29 -20.95
N ALA A 217 -1.19 9.76 -19.80
CA ALA A 217 -1.04 10.44 -18.51
C ALA A 217 0.43 10.56 -18.07
N VAL A 218 1.28 9.60 -18.44
CA VAL A 218 2.71 9.59 -18.09
C VAL A 218 3.52 10.50 -19.02
N ARG A 219 3.27 10.47 -20.34
CA ARG A 219 4.12 11.08 -21.38
C ARG A 219 4.45 12.56 -21.12
N ASP A 220 3.43 13.34 -20.77
CA ASP A 220 3.55 14.80 -20.66
C ASP A 220 3.67 15.28 -19.20
N ASN A 221 3.83 14.34 -18.26
CA ASN A 221 3.85 14.66 -16.84
C ASN A 221 5.29 14.87 -16.34
N PRO A 222 5.61 16.01 -15.70
CA PRO A 222 6.94 16.25 -15.14
C PRO A 222 7.34 15.27 -14.03
N GLN A 223 6.39 14.52 -13.48
CA GLN A 223 6.58 13.46 -12.48
C GLN A 223 6.50 12.06 -13.08
N SER A 224 6.66 11.90 -14.41
CA SER A 224 6.55 10.62 -15.13
C SER A 224 7.36 9.49 -14.49
N ALA A 225 8.60 9.76 -14.07
CA ALA A 225 9.45 8.82 -13.34
C ALA A 225 8.80 8.31 -12.05
N SER A 226 8.29 9.21 -11.22
CA SER A 226 7.64 8.87 -9.95
C SER A 226 6.30 8.15 -10.16
N ILE A 227 5.55 8.53 -11.20
CA ILE A 227 4.30 7.87 -11.59
C ILE A 227 4.59 6.43 -12.03
N MET A 228 5.62 6.23 -12.85
CA MET A 228 6.05 4.90 -13.27
C MET A 228 6.54 4.06 -12.10
N ALA A 229 7.29 4.63 -11.17
CA ALA A 229 7.71 3.92 -9.95
C ALA A 229 6.49 3.45 -9.14
N GLN A 230 5.50 4.31 -8.93
CA GLN A 230 4.27 3.94 -8.22
C GLN A 230 3.48 2.85 -8.94
N PHE A 231 3.39 2.91 -10.27
CA PHE A 231 2.72 1.86 -11.05
C PHE A 231 3.47 0.52 -10.97
N LEU A 232 4.79 0.53 -11.08
CA LEU A 232 5.61 -0.67 -10.94
C LEU A 232 5.49 -1.29 -9.54
N ASP A 233 5.49 -0.47 -8.50
CA ASP A 233 5.28 -0.92 -7.12
C ASP A 233 3.89 -1.56 -6.95
N PHE A 234 2.87 -0.99 -7.59
CA PHE A 234 1.52 -1.57 -7.62
C PHE A 234 1.50 -2.92 -8.34
N ILE A 235 2.11 -3.01 -9.53
CA ILE A 235 2.20 -4.28 -10.28
C ILE A 235 2.95 -5.34 -9.47
N ASP A 236 4.08 -4.98 -8.85
CA ASP A 236 4.90 -5.94 -8.11
C ASP A 236 4.19 -6.44 -6.85
N SER A 237 3.49 -5.54 -6.16
CA SER A 237 2.78 -5.87 -4.93
C SER A 237 1.46 -6.61 -5.16
N THR A 238 0.96 -6.67 -6.39
CA THR A 238 -0.29 -7.36 -6.75
C THR A 238 -0.02 -8.69 -7.44
N ARG A 239 0.51 -8.64 -8.67
CA ARG A 239 0.77 -9.83 -9.51
C ARG A 239 2.25 -10.24 -9.50
N GLY A 240 3.16 -9.29 -9.30
CA GLY A 240 4.58 -9.48 -9.51
C GLY A 240 4.93 -9.26 -10.99
N PHE A 241 5.89 -8.38 -11.28
CA PHE A 241 6.28 -8.06 -12.67
C PHE A 241 6.70 -9.32 -13.45
N ALA A 242 7.46 -10.21 -12.80
CA ALA A 242 7.94 -11.46 -13.40
C ALA A 242 6.82 -12.48 -13.72
N ASN A 243 5.62 -12.29 -13.17
CA ASN A 243 4.46 -13.16 -13.40
C ASN A 243 3.49 -12.59 -14.45
N LEU A 244 3.87 -11.47 -15.09
CA LEU A 244 3.18 -10.93 -16.26
C LEU A 244 3.63 -11.67 -17.53
N SER A 245 2.80 -11.60 -18.58
CA SER A 245 3.18 -12.08 -19.92
C SER A 245 4.35 -11.26 -20.48
N GLU A 246 5.07 -11.81 -21.47
CA GLU A 246 6.14 -11.05 -22.15
C GLU A 246 5.57 -9.78 -22.80
N ASP A 247 4.39 -9.86 -23.43
CA ASP A 247 3.70 -8.71 -24.03
C ASP A 247 3.39 -7.61 -23.00
N ASP A 248 2.91 -7.97 -21.81
CA ASP A 248 2.63 -7.02 -20.73
C ASP A 248 3.92 -6.38 -20.19
N GLN A 249 4.98 -7.18 -20.04
CA GLN A 249 6.29 -6.68 -19.61
C GLN A 249 6.84 -5.68 -20.64
N ASP A 250 6.79 -6.01 -21.92
CA ASP A 250 7.25 -5.14 -23.00
C ASP A 250 6.41 -3.85 -23.08
N ALA A 251 5.10 -3.94 -22.86
CA ALA A 251 4.24 -2.76 -22.78
C ALA A 251 4.65 -1.82 -21.64
N ILE A 252 4.96 -2.35 -20.45
CA ILE A 252 5.47 -1.56 -19.32
C ILE A 252 6.84 -0.95 -19.65
N MET A 253 7.74 -1.73 -20.26
CA MET A 253 9.07 -1.24 -20.64
C MET A 253 8.98 -0.11 -21.66
N ALA A 254 8.07 -0.20 -22.63
CA ALA A 254 7.84 0.85 -23.61
C ALA A 254 7.36 2.17 -22.98
N LEU A 255 6.59 2.12 -21.88
CA LEU A 255 6.20 3.32 -21.14
C LEU A 255 7.39 4.03 -20.49
N SER A 256 8.35 3.25 -19.99
CA SER A 256 9.51 3.78 -19.27
C SER A 256 10.59 4.39 -20.19
N ALA A 257 10.64 3.97 -21.45
CA ALA A 257 11.66 4.41 -22.41
C ALA A 257 11.45 5.86 -22.90
N GLY A 258 10.31 6.50 -22.59
CA GLY A 258 9.94 7.81 -23.10
C GLY A 258 9.66 7.81 -24.61
N PRO A 259 9.19 8.93 -25.19
CA PRO A 259 9.08 9.05 -26.63
C PRO A 259 10.49 8.93 -27.23
N GLN A 260 10.75 7.84 -27.95
CA GLN A 260 11.89 7.78 -28.86
C GLN A 260 11.70 8.91 -29.85
N GLY A 261 12.57 9.91 -29.83
CA GLY A 261 12.46 11.07 -30.71
C GLY A 261 12.40 10.62 -32.16
N GLU A 262 11.26 10.84 -32.80
CA GLU A 262 11.11 10.94 -34.26
C GLU A 262 11.36 12.37 -34.70
#